data_AF-A0A522RVK6-F1
#
_entry.id   AF-A0A522RVK6-F1
#
_cell.length_a   1.000
_cell.length_b   1.000
_cell.length_c   1.000
_cell.angle_alpha   90.00
_cell.angle_beta   90.00
_cell.angle_gamma   90.00
#
_symmetry.space_group_name_H-M   'P 1'
#
loop_
_entity.id
_entity.type
_entity.pdbx_description
1 polymer ?
#
loop_
_entity_poly.entity_id
_entity_poly.type
_entity_poly.pdbx_seq_one_letter_code
_entity_poly.pdbx_strand_id
1 'polypeptide(L)'
;MKKISLFSMFAAALALGALAPAAQATAISTTIQLSQLYAGSAPDGGSPWLKAMFTSSTGSTTGTLTLKSNLKQSDFVKGQDGPNTATGWSFYLNETLASWSCATGGACASGVSTAPISKAGPVHSPFNLTFGWTSGNRFDGTDSATYTLTFGSALTGDPFAANGSGWWSVAHVQGIGPSANCSGWIVSGNGTLPTTGFETCGEPPTNVPEPTNLGMFGIGLLAIGLFLGLRRRVV
;
A
#
# COMPACT_ATOMS: atom_id res chain seq x y z
N MET A 1 -83.43 27.31 -11.33
CA MET A 1 -82.11 27.90 -11.63
C MET A 1 -81.11 27.36 -10.61
N LYS A 2 -80.23 26.42 -11.00
CA LYS A 2 -79.24 25.77 -10.11
C LYS A 2 -77.91 26.50 -10.22
N LYS A 3 -77.44 27.09 -9.11
CA LYS A 3 -76.11 27.73 -9.00
C LYS A 3 -75.08 26.65 -8.69
N ILE A 4 -74.22 26.34 -9.66
CA ILE A 4 -73.08 25.43 -9.49
C ILE A 4 -71.93 26.26 -8.88
N SER A 5 -71.49 25.85 -7.69
CA SER A 5 -70.41 26.51 -6.93
C SER A 5 -69.05 26.18 -7.55
N LEU A 6 -68.36 27.20 -8.07
CA LEU A 6 -67.08 27.12 -8.78
C LEU A 6 -65.84 27.10 -7.86
N PHE A 7 -66.00 26.99 -6.54
CA PHE A 7 -64.91 27.22 -5.59
C PHE A 7 -64.01 26.01 -5.27
N SER A 8 -64.29 24.80 -5.80
CA SER A 8 -63.53 23.59 -5.46
C SER A 8 -62.39 23.21 -6.41
N MET A 9 -62.15 23.96 -7.50
CA MET A 9 -61.15 23.57 -8.52
C MET A 9 -59.76 24.21 -8.36
N PHE A 10 -59.54 25.10 -7.39
CA PHE A 10 -58.23 25.75 -7.19
C PHE A 10 -57.35 25.13 -6.09
N ALA A 11 -57.89 24.22 -5.28
CA ALA A 11 -57.13 23.61 -4.17
C ALA A 11 -56.28 22.38 -4.59
N ALA A 12 -56.52 21.79 -5.77
CA ALA A 12 -55.81 20.60 -6.23
C ALA A 12 -54.51 20.91 -7.02
N ALA A 13 -54.30 22.17 -7.44
CA ALA A 13 -53.13 22.55 -8.24
C ALA A 13 -51.88 22.88 -7.40
N LEU A 14 -52.01 23.11 -6.09
CA LEU A 14 -50.87 23.45 -5.22
C LEU A 14 -50.15 22.23 -4.62
N ALA A 15 -50.72 21.03 -4.75
CA ALA A 15 -50.14 19.80 -4.19
C ALA A 15 -49.12 19.10 -5.13
N LEU A 16 -48.99 19.54 -6.38
CA LEU A 16 -48.04 18.95 -7.36
C LEU A 16 -46.68 19.65 -7.42
N GLY A 17 -46.46 20.74 -6.68
CA GLY A 17 -45.23 21.55 -6.78
C GLY A 17 -44.12 21.22 -5.77
N ALA A 18 -44.33 20.31 -4.83
CA ALA A 18 -43.43 20.12 -3.68
C ALA A 18 -42.61 18.81 -3.69
N LEU A 19 -42.64 18.03 -4.77
CA LEU A 19 -41.71 16.92 -4.94
C LEU A 19 -40.44 17.44 -5.60
N ALA A 20 -39.58 18.11 -4.82
CA ALA A 20 -38.21 18.31 -5.24
C ALA A 20 -37.63 16.92 -5.57
N PRO A 21 -37.02 16.72 -6.76
CA PRO A 21 -36.43 15.45 -7.10
C PRO A 21 -35.44 15.07 -6.01
N ALA A 22 -35.59 13.88 -5.43
CA ALA A 22 -34.63 13.35 -4.47
C ALA A 22 -33.25 13.43 -5.12
N ALA A 23 -32.36 14.24 -4.54
CA ALA A 23 -31.00 14.39 -5.02
C ALA A 23 -30.39 12.98 -5.06
N GLN A 24 -30.16 12.46 -6.27
CA GLN A 24 -29.60 11.13 -6.42
C GLN A 24 -28.19 11.15 -5.85
N ALA A 25 -27.90 10.22 -4.94
CA ALA A 25 -26.57 10.07 -4.39
C ALA A 25 -25.61 9.75 -5.55
N THR A 26 -24.61 10.61 -5.75
CA THR A 26 -23.59 10.40 -6.77
C THR A 26 -22.57 9.41 -6.22
N ALA A 27 -22.29 8.34 -6.96
CA ALA A 27 -21.31 7.35 -6.54
C ALA A 27 -19.91 7.97 -6.48
N ILE A 28 -19.20 7.71 -5.38
CA ILE A 28 -17.78 8.07 -5.19
C ILE A 28 -16.98 6.79 -5.38
N SER A 29 -15.98 6.81 -6.27
CA SER A 29 -15.11 5.66 -6.51
C SER A 29 -13.71 6.13 -6.87
N THR A 30 -12.74 5.66 -6.10
CA THR A 30 -11.34 6.08 -6.24
C THR A 30 -10.42 4.88 -6.18
N THR A 31 -9.43 4.85 -7.07
CA THR A 31 -8.39 3.82 -7.08
C THR A 31 -7.03 4.50 -6.92
N ILE A 32 -6.30 4.11 -5.87
CA ILE A 32 -4.95 4.58 -5.59
C ILE A 32 -3.99 3.43 -5.86
N GLN A 33 -2.99 3.67 -6.70
CA GLN A 33 -1.99 2.68 -7.08
C GLN A 33 -0.60 3.18 -6.69
N LEU A 34 0.12 2.37 -5.92
CA LEU A 34 1.52 2.67 -5.57
C LEU A 34 2.40 1.96 -6.59
N SER A 35 2.75 2.70 -7.64
CA SER A 35 3.53 2.22 -8.79
C SER A 35 4.89 2.91 -8.92
N GLN A 36 5.18 3.90 -8.06
CA GLN A 36 6.40 4.68 -8.10
C GLN A 36 7.29 4.34 -6.92
N LEU A 37 8.57 4.08 -7.18
CA LEU A 37 9.60 3.99 -6.15
C LEU A 37 10.05 5.41 -5.79
N TYR A 38 9.95 5.76 -4.51
CA TYR A 38 10.45 7.01 -3.96
C TYR A 38 11.89 6.88 -3.46
N ALA A 39 12.20 5.84 -2.68
CA ALA A 39 13.54 5.62 -2.13
C ALA A 39 13.78 4.15 -1.82
N GLY A 40 15.05 3.75 -1.74
CA GLY A 40 15.46 2.37 -1.45
C GLY A 40 15.32 1.46 -2.66
N SER A 41 14.93 0.20 -2.43
CA SER A 41 14.81 -0.82 -3.46
C SER A 41 13.37 -1.00 -3.94
N ALA A 42 13.20 -1.24 -5.25
CA ALA A 42 11.90 -1.61 -5.80
C ALA A 42 11.44 -2.95 -5.22
N PRO A 43 10.15 -3.13 -4.88
CA PRO A 43 9.63 -4.45 -4.59
C PRO A 43 9.71 -5.36 -5.83
N ASP A 44 9.88 -6.65 -5.59
CA ASP A 44 9.91 -7.69 -6.59
C ASP A 44 8.56 -7.74 -7.36
N GLY A 45 8.66 -7.94 -8.67
CA GLY A 45 7.51 -8.07 -9.56
C GLY A 45 7.10 -6.76 -10.27
N GLY A 46 5.96 -6.81 -10.95
CA GLY A 46 5.46 -5.69 -11.75
C GLY A 46 4.62 -4.70 -10.94
N SER A 47 4.86 -3.41 -11.13
CA SER A 47 3.98 -2.35 -10.61
C SER A 47 2.58 -2.41 -11.25
N PRO A 48 1.49 -2.01 -10.56
CA PRO A 48 1.47 -1.44 -9.22
C PRO A 48 1.57 -2.50 -8.11
N TRP A 49 2.47 -2.29 -7.16
CA TRP A 49 2.75 -3.24 -6.08
C TRP A 49 1.65 -3.29 -5.03
N LEU A 50 1.03 -2.14 -4.74
CA LEU A 50 -0.10 -2.02 -3.83
C LEU A 50 -1.23 -1.25 -4.50
N LYS A 51 -2.47 -1.67 -4.23
CA LYS A 51 -3.68 -1.05 -4.77
C LYS A 51 -4.71 -0.84 -3.66
N ALA A 52 -5.17 0.39 -3.50
CA ALA A 52 -6.31 0.72 -2.67
C ALA A 52 -7.50 1.13 -3.54
N MET A 53 -8.70 0.72 -3.15
CA MET A 53 -9.94 1.09 -3.82
C MET A 53 -10.93 1.57 -2.77
N PHE A 54 -11.42 2.80 -2.91
CA PHE A 54 -12.44 3.38 -2.06
C PHE A 54 -13.75 3.53 -2.82
N THR A 55 -14.86 3.15 -2.19
CA THR A 55 -16.21 3.39 -2.71
C THR A 55 -17.14 3.98 -1.65
N SER A 56 -17.96 4.94 -2.06
CA SER A 56 -18.98 5.56 -1.23
C SER A 56 -20.03 6.24 -2.11
N SER A 57 -20.84 7.14 -1.54
CA SER A 57 -21.78 7.99 -2.27
C SER A 57 -21.90 9.34 -1.56
N THR A 58 -22.13 10.40 -2.34
CA THR A 58 -22.34 11.75 -1.77
C THR A 58 -23.50 11.75 -0.78
N GLY A 59 -23.32 12.40 0.37
CA GLY A 59 -24.28 12.40 1.47
C GLY A 59 -24.11 11.25 2.47
N SER A 60 -23.30 10.23 2.15
CA SER A 60 -22.94 9.17 3.09
C SER A 60 -21.86 9.64 4.07
N THR A 61 -21.94 9.20 5.32
CA THR A 61 -20.83 9.32 6.30
C THR A 61 -19.91 8.11 6.30
N THR A 62 -20.22 7.08 5.50
CA THR A 62 -19.46 5.83 5.45
C THR A 62 -18.97 5.51 4.06
N GLY A 63 -17.82 4.85 3.96
CA GLY A 63 -17.33 4.27 2.70
C GLY A 63 -16.49 3.02 2.94
N THR A 64 -16.27 2.26 1.88
CA THR A 64 -15.52 1.00 1.92
C THR A 64 -14.15 1.21 1.29
N LEU A 65 -13.09 0.95 2.03
CA LEU A 65 -11.70 0.94 1.55
C LEU A 65 -11.19 -0.50 1.45
N THR A 66 -10.92 -0.99 0.25
CA THR A 66 -10.24 -2.26 0.03
C THR A 66 -8.77 -2.01 -0.26
N LEU A 67 -7.90 -2.56 0.60
CA LEU A 67 -6.47 -2.64 0.40
C LEU A 67 -6.13 -4.00 -0.20
N LYS A 68 -5.32 -4.01 -1.26
CA LYS A 68 -4.84 -5.21 -1.90
C LYS A 68 -3.34 -5.10 -2.15
N SER A 69 -2.62 -6.16 -1.81
CA SER A 69 -1.23 -6.32 -2.19
C SER A 69 -1.11 -7.13 -3.48
N ASN A 70 -0.23 -6.68 -4.36
CA ASN A 70 0.22 -7.40 -5.55
C ASN A 70 1.74 -7.69 -5.47
N LEU A 71 2.31 -7.60 -4.28
CA LEU A 71 3.72 -7.92 -4.02
C LEU A 71 4.02 -9.38 -4.38
N LYS A 72 5.29 -9.73 -4.54
CA LYS A 72 5.68 -11.14 -4.45
C LYS A 72 5.71 -11.57 -2.99
N GLN A 73 5.58 -12.87 -2.71
CA GLN A 73 5.70 -13.40 -1.35
C GLN A 73 7.09 -13.18 -0.72
N SER A 74 8.07 -12.78 -1.51
CA SER A 74 9.37 -12.29 -1.03
C SER A 74 9.27 -10.90 -0.39
N ASP A 75 8.17 -10.16 -0.55
CA ASP A 75 8.00 -8.80 -0.03
C ASP A 75 6.71 -8.65 0.78
N PHE A 76 6.72 -7.70 1.70
CA PHE A 76 5.56 -7.39 2.53
C PHE A 76 5.56 -5.94 3.02
N VAL A 77 4.37 -5.44 3.34
CA VAL A 77 4.22 -4.19 4.08
C VAL A 77 4.27 -4.47 5.58
N LYS A 78 5.06 -3.68 6.29
CA LYS A 78 5.20 -3.71 7.75
C LYS A 78 5.27 -2.30 8.29
N GLY A 79 4.69 -2.07 9.47
CA GLY A 79 4.88 -0.81 10.19
C GLY A 79 4.09 -0.72 11.49
N GLN A 80 4.29 0.38 12.21
CA GLN A 80 3.60 0.72 13.47
C GLN A 80 4.00 -0.13 14.70
N ASP A 81 5.23 -0.65 14.75
CA ASP A 81 5.81 -1.28 15.95
C ASP A 81 6.20 -0.24 17.05
N GLY A 82 5.89 1.06 16.85
CA GLY A 82 6.18 2.14 17.80
C GLY A 82 6.03 3.56 17.21
N PRO A 83 6.10 4.63 18.04
CA PRO A 83 5.79 6.02 17.66
C PRO A 83 6.74 6.66 16.62
N ASN A 84 7.89 6.02 16.35
CA ASN A 84 8.89 6.46 15.37
C ASN A 84 9.25 5.37 14.35
N THR A 85 8.43 4.31 14.26
CA THR A 85 8.71 3.19 13.34
C THR A 85 8.18 3.50 11.95
N ALA A 86 8.80 2.89 10.93
CA ALA A 86 8.38 3.05 9.54
C ALA A 86 6.86 2.87 9.42
N THR A 87 6.21 3.86 8.82
CA THR A 87 4.82 3.81 8.38
C THR A 87 4.60 2.58 7.49
N GLY A 88 3.60 1.76 7.82
CA GLY A 88 3.21 0.63 6.97
C GLY A 88 2.67 1.13 5.63
N TRP A 89 1.36 1.40 5.57
CA TRP A 89 0.73 2.00 4.40
C TRP A 89 -0.13 3.19 4.82
N SER A 90 0.18 4.38 4.32
CA SER A 90 -0.47 5.62 4.71
C SER A 90 -1.14 6.34 3.53
N PHE A 91 -2.17 7.11 3.87
CA PHE A 91 -2.99 7.90 2.95
C PHE A 91 -3.17 9.30 3.52
N TYR A 92 -3.36 10.25 2.61
CA TYR A 92 -3.83 11.58 2.97
C TYR A 92 -5.32 11.68 2.67
N LEU A 93 -6.08 12.02 3.71
CA LEU A 93 -7.49 12.34 3.66
C LEU A 93 -7.66 13.86 3.76
N ASN A 94 -8.52 14.44 2.92
CA ASN A 94 -8.99 15.82 3.10
C ASN A 94 -10.21 15.93 4.02
N GLU A 95 -10.75 14.79 4.47
CA GLU A 95 -11.86 14.68 5.41
C GLU A 95 -11.41 14.09 6.74
N THR A 96 -12.12 14.41 7.82
CA THR A 96 -11.82 13.86 9.16
C THR A 96 -12.44 12.48 9.32
N LEU A 97 -11.62 11.48 9.63
CA LEU A 97 -12.09 10.14 9.96
C LEU A 97 -12.52 10.06 11.44
N ALA A 98 -13.76 9.66 11.69
CA ALA A 98 -14.33 9.49 13.02
C ALA A 98 -14.04 8.08 13.58
N SER A 99 -14.19 7.06 12.75
CA SER A 99 -13.90 5.66 13.13
C SER A 99 -13.60 4.79 11.92
N TRP A 100 -13.11 3.59 12.18
CA TRP A 100 -12.88 2.56 11.19
C TRP A 100 -13.17 1.19 11.78
N SER A 101 -13.50 0.23 10.91
CA SER A 101 -13.57 -1.19 11.26
C SER A 101 -13.06 -2.02 10.10
N CYS A 102 -12.45 -3.17 10.40
CA CYS A 102 -12.00 -4.11 9.37
C CYS A 102 -12.96 -5.29 9.27
N ALA A 103 -13.27 -5.72 8.05
CA ALA A 103 -14.09 -6.90 7.81
C ALA A 103 -13.35 -8.17 8.24
N THR A 104 -14.07 -9.08 8.91
CA THR A 104 -13.53 -10.38 9.32
C THR A 104 -13.11 -11.21 8.11
N GLY A 105 -11.95 -11.87 8.21
CA GLY A 105 -11.44 -12.77 7.17
C GLY A 105 -10.44 -12.15 6.18
N GLY A 106 -10.16 -10.85 6.29
CA GLY A 106 -9.05 -10.19 5.58
C GLY A 106 -7.78 -10.07 6.43
N ALA A 107 -6.67 -9.71 5.79
CA ALA A 107 -5.37 -9.43 6.42
C ALA A 107 -5.36 -8.04 7.09
N CYS A 108 -6.25 -7.85 8.07
CA CYS A 108 -6.41 -6.60 8.78
C CYS A 108 -5.10 -6.15 9.44
N ALA A 109 -4.87 -4.84 9.42
CA ALA A 109 -3.73 -4.21 10.06
C ALA A 109 -3.78 -4.46 11.57
N SER A 110 -2.61 -4.73 12.16
CA SER A 110 -2.45 -4.83 13.61
C SER A 110 -2.75 -3.49 14.31
N GLY A 111 -2.60 -2.37 13.61
CA GLY A 111 -3.00 -1.05 14.07
C GLY A 111 -3.42 -0.15 12.92
N VAL A 112 -4.30 0.80 13.24
CA VAL A 112 -4.63 1.93 12.34
C VAL A 112 -4.53 3.21 13.14
N SER A 113 -3.83 4.20 12.60
CA SER A 113 -3.68 5.53 13.18
C SER A 113 -4.34 6.58 12.30
N THR A 114 -5.10 7.48 12.92
CA THR A 114 -5.64 8.69 12.29
C THR A 114 -4.91 9.96 12.73
N ALA A 115 -3.87 9.81 13.56
CA ALA A 115 -3.02 10.92 13.95
C ALA A 115 -2.17 11.36 12.73
N PRO A 116 -2.06 12.66 12.46
CA PRO A 116 -1.17 13.16 11.43
C PRO A 116 0.27 12.71 11.69
N ILE A 117 0.88 12.13 10.68
CA ILE A 117 2.30 11.78 10.68
C ILE A 117 3.04 12.75 9.76
N SER A 118 4.04 13.45 10.31
CA SER A 118 4.81 14.44 9.56
C SER A 118 5.98 13.82 8.78
N LYS A 119 6.30 12.55 9.05
CA LYS A 119 7.40 11.81 8.42
C LYS A 119 6.98 10.37 8.14
N ALA A 120 6.69 10.07 6.88
CA ALA A 120 6.58 8.70 6.40
C ALA A 120 7.94 8.28 5.82
N GLY A 121 8.93 8.12 6.70
CA GLY A 121 10.32 7.88 6.32
C GLY A 121 10.92 9.06 5.53
N PRO A 122 11.49 8.82 4.33
CA PRO A 122 12.06 9.86 3.47
C PRO A 122 10.99 10.71 2.76
N VAL A 123 9.72 10.26 2.75
CA VAL A 123 8.61 11.04 2.21
C VAL A 123 8.17 12.03 3.29
N HIS A 124 8.79 13.22 3.27
CA HIS A 124 8.54 14.31 4.22
C HIS A 124 7.23 15.05 3.90
N SER A 125 6.10 14.38 4.12
CA SER A 125 4.78 14.96 3.82
C SER A 125 3.73 14.44 4.79
N PRO A 126 2.71 15.25 5.14
CA PRO A 126 1.67 14.81 6.05
C PRO A 126 0.81 13.71 5.41
N PHE A 127 0.58 12.66 6.18
CA PHE A 127 -0.46 11.66 5.96
C PHE A 127 -1.25 11.53 7.27
N ASN A 128 -2.53 11.16 7.21
CA ASN A 128 -3.43 11.18 8.37
C ASN A 128 -4.33 9.94 8.46
N LEU A 129 -4.06 8.91 7.66
CA LEU A 129 -4.61 7.58 7.82
C LEU A 129 -3.48 6.58 7.55
N THR A 130 -3.07 5.82 8.56
CA THR A 130 -1.95 4.87 8.46
C THR A 130 -2.40 3.49 8.94
N PHE A 131 -2.07 2.47 8.16
CA PHE A 131 -2.26 1.06 8.46
C PHE A 131 -0.89 0.43 8.77
N GLY A 132 -0.81 -0.30 9.88
CA GLY A 132 0.41 -0.93 10.37
C GLY A 132 0.22 -2.43 10.61
N TRP A 133 1.21 -3.20 10.16
CA TRP A 133 1.28 -4.66 10.27
C TRP A 133 2.53 -5.02 11.08
N THR A 134 2.37 -5.84 12.11
CA THR A 134 3.46 -6.26 13.01
C THR A 134 4.28 -7.39 12.40
N SER A 135 5.43 -7.74 12.98
CA SER A 135 6.33 -8.77 12.42
C SER A 135 5.70 -10.15 12.22
N GLY A 136 4.66 -10.49 13.00
CA GLY A 136 3.91 -11.76 12.91
C GLY A 136 2.65 -11.72 12.05
N ASN A 137 2.23 -10.54 11.60
CA ASN A 137 1.08 -10.34 10.72
C ASN A 137 1.53 -9.35 9.65
N ARG A 138 2.00 -9.85 8.51
CA ARG A 138 2.55 -9.08 7.39
C ARG A 138 1.48 -8.95 6.32
N PHE A 139 1.50 -7.86 5.55
CA PHE A 139 0.61 -7.71 4.39
C PHE A 139 1.41 -8.00 3.12
N ASP A 140 1.34 -9.24 2.65
CA ASP A 140 2.17 -9.80 1.58
C ASP A 140 1.41 -9.95 0.26
N GLY A 141 2.04 -10.53 -0.77
CA GLY A 141 1.49 -10.69 -2.12
C GLY A 141 0.14 -11.41 -2.27
N THR A 142 -0.36 -12.08 -1.23
CA THR A 142 -1.64 -12.78 -1.24
C THR A 142 -2.75 -12.06 -0.50
N ASP A 143 -2.41 -10.96 0.17
CA ASP A 143 -3.27 -10.35 1.16
C ASP A 143 -4.21 -9.27 0.59
N SER A 144 -5.39 -9.24 1.20
CA SER A 144 -6.40 -8.21 1.01
C SER A 144 -7.08 -7.90 2.33
N ALA A 145 -7.39 -6.64 2.56
CA ALA A 145 -8.12 -6.17 3.74
C ALA A 145 -9.19 -5.16 3.33
N THR A 146 -10.40 -5.32 3.85
CA THR A 146 -11.51 -4.40 3.58
C THR A 146 -11.89 -3.69 4.85
N TYR A 147 -11.90 -2.37 4.80
CA TYR A 147 -12.25 -1.50 5.91
C TYR A 147 -13.52 -0.73 5.61
N THR A 148 -14.38 -0.60 6.61
CA THR A 148 -15.42 0.42 6.63
C THR A 148 -14.84 1.65 7.31
N LEU A 149 -14.82 2.77 6.59
CA LEU A 149 -14.40 4.07 7.09
C LEU A 149 -15.65 4.89 7.42
N THR A 150 -15.67 5.51 8.59
CA THR A 150 -16.73 6.43 9.03
C THR A 150 -16.13 7.81 9.20
N PHE A 151 -16.65 8.79 8.46
CA PHE A 151 -16.21 10.17 8.47
C PHE A 151 -17.04 11.01 9.46
N GLY A 152 -16.45 12.09 9.96
CA GLY A 152 -17.13 13.00 10.90
C GLY A 152 -18.28 13.79 10.27
N SER A 153 -18.29 13.91 8.94
CA SER A 153 -19.28 14.62 8.14
C SER A 153 -19.72 13.77 6.94
N ALA A 154 -20.88 14.11 6.38
CA ALA A 154 -21.35 13.53 5.13
C ALA A 154 -20.41 13.93 4.00
N LEU A 155 -19.99 12.97 3.19
CA LEU A 155 -19.06 13.19 2.09
C LEU A 155 -19.72 14.00 0.98
N THR A 156 -19.08 15.07 0.54
CA THR A 156 -19.48 15.83 -0.66
C THR A 156 -18.68 15.42 -1.90
N GLY A 157 -17.63 14.61 -1.73
CA GLY A 157 -16.74 14.14 -2.78
C GLY A 157 -15.78 13.07 -2.27
N ASP A 158 -14.72 12.81 -3.03
CA ASP A 158 -13.69 11.84 -2.63
C ASP A 158 -12.89 12.34 -1.41
N PRO A 159 -12.86 11.57 -0.31
CA PRO A 159 -12.09 11.92 0.88
C PRO A 159 -10.58 11.70 0.70
N PHE A 160 -10.14 10.99 -0.34
CA PHE A 160 -8.72 10.80 -0.64
C PHE A 160 -8.21 11.90 -1.55
N ALA A 161 -7.10 12.53 -1.16
CA ALA A 161 -6.55 13.66 -1.90
C ALA A 161 -5.02 13.64 -1.90
N ALA A 162 -4.43 14.42 -2.80
CA ALA A 162 -3.03 14.78 -2.69
C ALA A 162 -2.82 15.69 -1.46
N ASN A 163 -1.79 15.43 -0.67
CA ASN A 163 -1.29 16.40 0.31
C ASN A 163 -0.57 17.57 -0.38
N GLY A 164 -0.09 18.53 0.42
CA GLY A 164 0.60 19.72 -0.08
C GLY A 164 1.86 19.46 -0.92
N SER A 165 2.41 18.24 -0.88
CA SER A 165 3.55 17.81 -1.69
C SER A 165 3.15 17.01 -2.94
N GLY A 166 1.84 16.89 -3.23
CA GLY A 166 1.33 16.15 -4.39
C GLY A 166 1.17 14.63 -4.18
N TRP A 167 1.38 14.12 -2.95
CA TRP A 167 1.31 12.68 -2.65
C TRP A 167 -0.04 12.28 -2.06
N TRP A 168 -0.62 11.20 -2.56
CA TRP A 168 -1.90 10.65 -2.11
C TRP A 168 -1.69 9.54 -1.08
N SER A 169 -0.67 8.72 -1.30
CA SER A 169 -0.36 7.56 -0.48
C SER A 169 1.12 7.21 -0.54
N VAL A 170 1.60 6.58 0.54
CA VAL A 170 2.96 6.08 0.68
C VAL A 170 2.93 4.75 1.44
N ALA A 171 3.79 3.82 1.07
CA ALA A 171 4.00 2.59 1.84
C ALA A 171 5.48 2.24 1.94
N HIS A 172 5.83 1.64 3.08
CA HIS A 172 7.13 0.99 3.26
C HIS A 172 7.00 -0.51 2.99
N VAL A 173 7.82 -1.00 2.08
CA VAL A 173 7.88 -2.42 1.70
C VAL A 173 9.23 -2.98 2.12
N GLN A 174 9.22 -4.18 2.68
CA GLN A 174 10.40 -4.92 3.10
C GLN A 174 10.46 -6.28 2.41
N GLY A 175 11.65 -6.69 1.99
CA GLY A 175 11.93 -8.04 1.52
C GLY A 175 12.09 -9.07 2.66
N ILE A 176 11.97 -10.35 2.31
CA ILE A 176 12.17 -11.53 3.15
C ILE A 176 13.42 -12.27 2.67
N GLY A 177 14.17 -12.88 3.62
CA GLY A 177 15.25 -13.81 3.28
C GLY A 177 16.55 -13.11 2.90
N PRO A 178 17.31 -13.58 1.89
CA PRO A 178 18.54 -12.92 1.41
C PRO A 178 18.31 -11.46 0.98
N SER A 179 17.08 -11.15 0.58
CA SER A 179 16.60 -9.81 0.24
C SER A 179 16.09 -9.02 1.47
N ALA A 180 16.30 -9.47 2.71
CA ALA A 180 15.84 -8.75 3.91
C ALA A 180 16.47 -7.37 4.08
N ASN A 181 17.58 -7.10 3.39
CA ASN A 181 18.21 -5.78 3.33
C ASN A 181 17.56 -4.87 2.28
N CYS A 182 16.70 -5.42 1.41
CA CYS A 182 15.93 -4.67 0.44
C CYS A 182 14.68 -4.12 1.10
N SER A 183 14.68 -2.82 1.36
CA SER A 183 13.48 -2.11 1.74
C SER A 183 13.34 -0.86 0.91
N GLY A 184 12.11 -0.46 0.68
CA GLY A 184 11.79 0.62 -0.22
C GLY A 184 10.55 1.38 0.23
N TRP A 185 10.50 2.63 -0.20
CA TRP A 185 9.37 3.51 -0.04
C TRP A 185 8.71 3.69 -1.38
N ILE A 186 7.47 3.25 -1.52
CA ILE A 186 6.68 3.41 -2.73
C ILE A 186 5.59 4.44 -2.50
N VAL A 187 5.23 5.19 -3.54
CA VAL A 187 4.30 6.32 -3.46
C VAL A 187 3.26 6.27 -4.56
N SER A 188 2.18 7.04 -4.35
CA SER A 188 1.18 7.38 -5.34
C SER A 188 0.96 8.89 -5.33
N GLY A 189 0.87 9.50 -6.51
CA GLY A 189 0.60 10.92 -6.68
C GLY A 189 1.51 11.57 -7.73
N ASN A 190 1.51 12.90 -7.74
CA ASN A 190 2.26 13.73 -8.69
C ASN A 190 3.34 14.56 -8.00
N GLY A 191 3.77 14.14 -6.80
CA GLY A 191 4.86 14.82 -6.11
C GLY A 191 6.19 14.64 -6.82
N THR A 192 7.19 15.39 -6.38
CA THR A 192 8.54 15.33 -6.96
C THR A 192 9.30 14.13 -6.43
N LEU A 193 9.63 13.18 -7.30
CA LEU A 193 10.52 12.08 -6.98
C LEU A 193 11.96 12.59 -6.78
N PRO A 194 12.76 11.99 -5.89
CA PRO A 194 14.16 12.33 -5.76
C PRO A 194 14.93 12.01 -7.04
N THR A 195 15.92 12.85 -7.38
CA THR A 195 16.72 12.74 -8.60
C THR A 195 17.89 11.75 -8.51
N THR A 196 18.14 11.20 -7.33
CA THR A 196 19.31 10.34 -7.04
C THR A 196 18.94 9.21 -6.10
N GLY A 197 19.55 8.03 -6.29
CA GLY A 197 19.68 7.02 -5.24
C GLY A 197 18.63 5.90 -5.21
N PHE A 198 18.35 5.26 -6.35
CA PHE A 198 17.71 3.95 -6.32
C PHE A 198 18.79 2.88 -6.22
N GLU A 199 18.86 2.22 -5.07
CA GLU A 199 19.70 1.04 -4.92
C GLU A 199 18.91 -0.15 -5.45
N THR A 200 19.34 -0.68 -6.59
CA THR A 200 18.95 -2.04 -6.97
C THR A 200 19.38 -2.94 -5.82
N CYS A 201 18.46 -3.75 -5.31
CA CYS A 201 18.82 -4.88 -4.47
C CYS A 201 20.03 -5.56 -5.11
N GLY A 202 21.20 -5.47 -4.46
CA GLY A 202 22.34 -6.24 -4.92
C GLY A 202 21.89 -7.69 -4.94
N GLU A 203 22.06 -8.39 -6.06
CA GLU A 203 21.94 -9.84 -6.00
C GLU A 203 22.83 -10.30 -4.85
N PRO A 204 22.35 -11.22 -3.98
CA PRO A 204 23.20 -11.76 -2.93
C PRO A 204 24.50 -12.20 -3.61
N PRO A 205 25.69 -11.87 -3.06
CA PRO A 205 26.95 -12.17 -3.71
C PRO A 205 26.88 -13.61 -4.17
N THR A 206 26.94 -13.83 -5.48
CA THR A 206 26.92 -15.18 -6.03
C THR A 206 28.03 -15.91 -5.30
N ASN A 207 27.70 -17.07 -4.71
CA ASN A 207 28.66 -17.87 -3.97
C ASN A 207 29.81 -18.19 -4.95
N VAL A 208 30.83 -17.34 -4.98
CA VAL A 208 32.08 -17.62 -5.64
C VAL A 208 32.58 -18.85 -4.91
N PRO A 209 32.75 -20.01 -5.58
CA PRO A 209 33.27 -21.19 -4.92
C PRO A 209 34.52 -20.79 -4.16
N GLU A 210 34.51 -20.96 -2.83
CA GLU A 210 35.63 -20.54 -2.01
C GLU A 210 36.90 -21.19 -2.58
N PRO A 211 38.02 -20.45 -2.69
CA PRO A 211 39.27 -20.96 -3.27
C PRO A 211 39.79 -22.21 -2.57
N THR A 212 39.27 -22.55 -1.38
CA THR A 212 39.51 -23.80 -0.65
C THR A 212 39.12 -25.04 -1.46
N ASN A 213 38.01 -25.03 -2.21
CA ASN A 213 37.57 -26.22 -2.96
C ASN A 213 38.36 -26.44 -4.25
N LEU A 214 38.70 -25.36 -4.98
CA LEU A 214 39.58 -25.42 -6.15
C LEU A 214 41.05 -25.66 -5.75
N GLY A 215 41.50 -25.09 -4.64
CA GLY A 215 42.82 -25.30 -4.07
C GLY A 215 43.03 -26.73 -3.58
N MET A 216 42.04 -27.31 -2.89
CA MET A 216 42.08 -28.72 -2.45
C MET A 216 42.11 -29.69 -3.64
N PHE A 217 41.36 -29.40 -4.70
CA PHE A 217 41.41 -30.20 -5.93
C PHE A 217 42.80 -30.13 -6.60
N GLY A 218 43.40 -28.93 -6.67
CA GLY A 218 44.75 -28.73 -7.19
C GLY A 218 45.85 -29.45 -6.39
N ILE A 219 45.77 -29.40 -5.05
CA ILE A 219 46.72 -30.10 -4.16
C ILE A 219 46.58 -31.62 -4.30
N GLY A 220 45.34 -32.14 -4.42
CA GLY A 220 45.08 -33.55 -4.66
C GLY A 220 45.73 -34.07 -5.94
N LEU A 221 45.61 -33.32 -7.05
CA LEU A 221 46.23 -33.68 -8.32
C LEU A 221 47.77 -33.63 -8.27
N LEU A 222 48.34 -32.66 -7.57
CA LEU A 222 49.80 -32.58 -7.36
C LEU A 222 50.33 -33.78 -6.58
N ALA A 223 49.63 -34.22 -5.53
CA ALA A 223 50.02 -35.39 -4.76
C ALA A 223 49.98 -36.67 -5.62
N ILE A 224 48.92 -36.88 -6.40
CA ILE A 224 48.80 -38.03 -7.30
C ILE A 224 49.92 -38.03 -8.36
N GLY A 225 50.21 -36.86 -8.96
CA GLY A 225 51.32 -36.70 -9.90
C GLY A 225 52.68 -37.05 -9.29
N LEU A 226 52.93 -36.64 -8.04
CA LEU A 226 54.16 -36.94 -7.32
C LEU A 226 54.32 -38.46 -7.07
N PHE A 227 53.26 -39.13 -6.61
CA PHE A 227 53.29 -40.57 -6.36
C PHE A 227 53.49 -41.38 -7.65
N LEU A 228 52.83 -40.99 -8.75
CA LEU A 228 53.02 -41.63 -10.06
C LEU A 228 54.45 -41.40 -10.60
N GLY A 229 55.03 -40.21 -10.39
CA GLY A 229 56.41 -39.91 -10.77
C GLY A 229 57.44 -40.69 -9.97
N LEU A 230 57.27 -40.82 -8.65
CA LEU A 230 58.17 -41.60 -7.80
C LEU A 230 58.13 -43.10 -8.15
N ARG A 231 56.95 -43.64 -8.47
CA ARG A 231 56.79 -45.06 -8.82
C ARG A 231 57.50 -45.44 -10.12
N ARG A 232 57.72 -44.49 -11.04
CA ARG A 232 58.47 -44.70 -12.29
C ARG A 232 60.00 -44.62 -12.12
N ARG A 233 60.53 -44.16 -10.99
CA ARG A 233 61.98 -44.09 -10.72
C ARG A 233 62.53 -45.31 -9.97
N VAL A 234 61.67 -46.20 -9.49
CA VAL A 234 62.06 -47.40 -8.71
C VAL A 234 62.02 -48.68 -9.57
N VAL A 235 61.93 -48.53 -10.89
CA VAL A 235 62.12 -49.59 -11.89
C VAL A 235 63.27 -49.14 -12.79
#